data_AF-A0A534GQ62-F1
#
_entry.id   AF-A0A534GQ62-F1
#
_cell.length_a   1.000
_cell.length_b   1.000
_cell.length_c   1.000
_cell.angle_alpha   90.00
_cell.angle_beta   90.00
_cell.angle_gamma   90.00
#
_symmetry.space_group_name_H-M   'P 1'
#
loop_
_entity.id
_entity.type
_entity.pdbx_description
1 polymer ?
#
loop_
_entity_poly.entity_id
_entity_poly.type
_entity_poly.pdbx_seq_one_letter_code
_entity_poly.pdbx_strand_id
1 'polypeptide(L)' 'VVRKDPALSERDIIEHSRKSLAGYKVPKHVYFRSELPKSNVGKILRKALREELGRA' A
#
# COMPACT_ATOMS: atom_id res chain seq x y z
N VAL A 1 -1.03 -1.09 2.18
CA VAL A 1 -1.09 -0.22 3.36
C VAL A 1 -1.67 -1.02 4.52
N VAL A 2 -1.05 -0.94 5.70
CA VAL A 2 -1.63 -1.49 6.93
C VAL A 2 -2.34 -0.35 7.63
N ARG A 3 -3.66 -0.45 7.74
CA ARG A 3 -4.47 0.62 8.35
C ARG A 3 -4.46 0.46 9.86
N LYS A 4 -4.30 1.58 10.57
CA LYS A 4 -4.60 1.66 12.00
C LYS A 4 -6.09 1.91 12.23
N ASP A 5 -6.70 2.72 11.38
CA ASP A 5 -8.12 3.06 11.44
C ASP A 5 -8.91 2.27 10.37
N PRO A 6 -9.94 1.49 10.75
CA PRO A 6 -10.82 0.79 9.82
C PRO A 6 -11.56 1.71 8.83
N ALA A 7 -11.84 2.96 9.22
CA ALA A 7 -12.57 3.92 8.39
C ALA A 7 -11.73 4.50 7.24
N LEU A 8 -10.39 4.35 7.28
CA LEU A 8 -9.51 4.91 6.25
C LEU A 8 -9.76 4.24 4.90
N SER A 9 -10.19 5.00 3.89
CA SER A 9 -10.48 4.49 2.56
C SER A 9 -9.31 4.65 1.58
N GLU A 10 -9.39 3.96 0.43
CA GLU A 10 -8.41 4.13 -0.66
C GLU A 10 -8.46 5.55 -1.22
N ARG A 11 -9.67 6.12 -1.33
CA ARG A 11 -9.89 7.49 -1.83
C ARG A 11 -9.18 8.51 -0.96
N ASP A 12 -9.23 8.36 0.36
CA ASP A 12 -8.56 9.28 1.30
C ASP A 12 -7.04 9.31 1.07
N ILE A 13 -6.44 8.14 0.83
CA ILE A 13 -5.00 8.02 0.57
C ILE A 13 -4.64 8.65 -0.78
N ILE A 14 -5.44 8.42 -1.81
CA ILE A 14 -5.22 9.00 -3.14
C ILE A 14 -5.38 10.52 -3.08
N GLU A 15 -6.42 11.03 -2.42
CA GLU A 15 -6.67 12.47 -2.28
C GLU A 15 -5.55 13.16 -1.48
N HIS A 16 -5.14 12.55 -0.36
CA HIS A 16 -3.99 13.03 0.40
C HIS A 16 -2.72 13.07 -0.48
N SER A 17 -2.47 12.00 -1.24
CA SER A 17 -1.33 11.92 -2.15
C SER A 17 -1.37 13.00 -3.25
N ARG A 18 -2.55 13.33 -3.79
CA ARG A 18 -2.71 14.40 -4.79
C ARG A 18 -2.39 15.79 -4.26
N LYS A 19 -2.61 16.03 -2.96
CA LYS A 19 -2.32 17.32 -2.32
C LYS A 19 -0.82 17.54 -2.12
N SER A 20 -0.04 16.46 -1.99
CA SER A 20 1.38 16.54 -1.62
C SER A 20 2.36 16.03 -2.69
N LEU A 21 1.88 15.32 -3.72
CA LEU A 21 2.71 14.72 -4.77
C LEU A 21 2.33 15.27 -6.14
N ALA A 22 3.33 15.34 -7.04
CA ALA A 22 3.09 15.54 -8.45
C ALA A 22 2.20 14.41 -9.02
N GLY A 23 1.34 14.72 -10.00
CA GLY A 23 0.30 13.81 -10.47
C GLY A 23 0.77 12.40 -10.86
N TYR A 24 1.96 12.27 -11.47
CA TYR A 24 2.53 10.97 -11.86
C TYR A 24 3.01 10.11 -10.70
N LYS A 25 3.21 10.69 -9.51
CA LYS A 25 3.60 9.98 -8.27
C LYS A 25 2.39 9.54 -7.45
N VAL A 26 1.18 9.94 -7.83
CA VAL A 26 -0.04 9.52 -7.15
C VAL A 26 -0.25 8.03 -7.42
N PRO A 27 -0.44 7.20 -6.38
CA PRO A 27 -0.66 5.77 -6.56
C PRO A 27 -1.94 5.51 -7.37
N LYS A 28 -1.87 4.57 -8.31
CA LYS A 28 -3.03 4.14 -9.12
C LYS A 28 -3.94 3.16 -8.39
N HIS A 29 -3.36 2.35 -7.50
CA HIS A 29 -4.07 1.33 -6.72
C HIS A 29 -3.56 1.35 -5.29
N VAL A 30 -4.47 1.22 -4.32
CA VAL A 30 -4.15 1.14 -2.90
C VAL A 30 -4.78 -0.10 -2.28
N TYR A 31 -3.95 -1.08 -1.95
CA TYR A 31 -4.42 -2.31 -1.30
C TYR A 31 -4.26 -2.21 0.21
N PHE A 32 -5.31 -2.57 0.94
CA PHE A 32 -5.27 -2.72 2.38
C PHE A 32 -5.00 -4.16 2.79
N ARG A 33 -4.17 -4.33 3.82
CA ARG A 33 -3.80 -5.62 4.40
C ARG A 33 -3.76 -5.50 5.93
N SER A 34 -4.00 -6.61 6.62
CA SER A 34 -3.80 -6.73 8.07
C SER A 34 -2.32 -6.61 8.44
N GLU A 35 -1.44 -7.20 7.63
CA GLU A 35 0.00 -7.18 7.84
C GLU A 35 0.78 -7.15 6.52
N LEU A 36 2.08 -6.84 6.62
CA LEU A 36 3.02 -6.92 5.50
C LEU A 36 3.92 -8.14 5.67
N PRO A 37 4.26 -8.84 4.58
CA PRO A 37 5.18 -9.96 4.65
C PRO A 37 6.55 -9.44 5.09
N LYS A 38 7.09 -10.05 6.13
CA LYS A 38 8.39 -9.71 6.72
C LYS A 38 9.32 -10.91 6.70
N SER A 39 10.62 -10.66 6.61
CA SER A 39 11.63 -11.68 6.86
C SER A 39 11.70 -12.02 8.35
N ASN A 40 12.41 -13.10 8.69
CA ASN A 40 12.66 -13.50 10.09
C ASN A 40 13.36 -12.42 10.94
N VAL A 41 14.00 -11.44 10.28
CA VAL A 41 14.63 -10.28 10.92
C VAL A 41 13.83 -8.99 10.75
N GLY A 42 12.55 -9.09 10.35
CA GLY A 42 11.59 -7.98 10.30
C GLY A 42 11.60 -7.12 9.04
N LYS A 43 12.42 -7.42 8.03
CA LYS A 43 12.48 -6.63 6.77
C LYS A 43 11.25 -6.90 5.90
N ILE A 44 10.62 -5.86 5.36
CA ILE A 44 9.46 -6.02 4.46
C ILE A 44 9.90 -6.68 3.14
N LEU A 45 9.22 -7.76 2.77
CA LEU A 45 9.51 -8.56 1.58
C LEU A 45 8.72 -8.04 0.37
N ARG A 46 9.31 -7.09 -0.36
CA ARG A 46 8.73 -6.55 -1.61
C ARG A 46 8.55 -7.60 -2.72
N LYS A 47 9.31 -8.70 -2.69
CA LYS A 47 9.18 -9.79 -3.67
C LYS A 47 7.86 -10.53 -3.48
N ALA A 48 7.55 -10.96 -2.26
CA ALA A 48 6.29 -11.62 -1.92
C ALA A 48 5.08 -10.74 -2.30
N LEU A 49 5.13 -9.45 -1.97
CA LEU A 49 4.08 -8.49 -2.36
C LEU A 49 3.88 -8.39 -3.88
N ARG A 50 4.95 -8.50 -4.68
CA ARG A 50 4.86 -8.49 -6.14
C ARG A 50 4.31 -9.80 -6.70
N GLU A 51 4.65 -10.93 -6.11
CA GLU A 51 4.14 -12.24 -6.52
C GLU A 51 2.64 -12.38 -6.25
N GLU A 52 2.16 -11.83 -5.13
CA GLU A 52 0.73 -11.76 -4.82
C GLU A 52 -0.05 -10.89 -5.82
N LEU A 53 0.51 -9.73 -6.21
CA LEU A 53 -0.17 -8.77 -7.09
C LEU A 53 0.02 -9.06 -8.59
N GLY A 54 1.10 -9.76 -8.96
CA GLY A 54 1.43 -10.09 -10.35
C GLY A 54 0.81 -11.39 -10.86
N ARG A 55 0.05 -12.10 -10.02
CA ARG A 55 -0.73 -13.30 -10.39
C ARG A 55 -2.25 -13.05 -10.43
N ALA A 56 -2.67 -11.79 -10.43
CA ALA A 56 -4.05 -11.38 -10.66
C ALA A 56 -4.30 -11.09 -12.14
#